data_AF-A0A957Q7R1-F1
#
_entry.id   AF-A0A957Q7R1-F1
#
_cell.length_a   1.000
_cell.length_b   1.000
_cell.length_c   1.000
_cell.angle_alpha   90.00
_cell.angle_beta   90.00
_cell.angle_gamma   90.00
#
_symmetry.space_group_name_H-M   'P 1'
#
loop_
_entity.id
_entity.type
_entity.pdbx_description
1 polymer ?
#
loop_
_entity_poly.entity_id
_entity_poly.type
_entity_poly.pdbx_seq_one_letter_code
_entity_poly.pdbx_strand_id
1 'polypeptide(L)'
;LRPGLKWSDGTPLTTEHVLFWYEDILLNQELTPVIDDDMAPGGEPLKVTADDDFTFRMQFAVPYPTIVDILPSQAPWSPKQYLSQWHINYNEEADAKAADENFGAWYEAFLYHADATETQQDAELPVLGAWIFASQDTQGNTRYTRNPYFWGVDPEGQQLPYVDELEKLVVENREVLTAKTLSGEATHHSWFLTLADFPLYKQNEATGNYTTRLHPDLRASEMGFAFNYTHADEVLRELFNDIRWRQALSHAIDRAEINELRFAGLGVPRNPIMHPGPAFWEDGLDQYYTEFDVDKANALLDEIGLAYDSAGEFRLRPDGAPLALTMEVDAGRADLSEIGNLIKNYWAAVGVNISVKGQDQQFFMQRMRANEHDIGVWAIGGSSEPYSRQNEPIRYRPPWHWPTTPLGGPLWRQWLDTDGVEGVEPPDIIKELWDVTVEWQQEPFGTDRYNELGYQMLEINAENAWLIGTVGLVPRVSIISNTVRNHPTEEDILSIEYDMWTYHLMQQWWIEA
;
A
#
# COMPACT_ATOMS: atom_id res chain seq x y z
N LEU A 1 19.62 19.01 -9.67
CA LEU A 1 18.98 19.87 -8.66
C LEU A 1 18.61 21.21 -9.28
N ARG A 2 17.54 21.87 -8.84
CA ARG A 2 17.19 23.21 -9.31
C ARG A 2 18.05 24.25 -8.55
N PRO A 3 18.76 25.16 -9.23
CA PRO A 3 19.50 26.23 -8.56
C PRO A 3 18.58 27.13 -7.72
N GLY A 4 19.05 27.53 -6.53
CA GLY A 4 18.33 28.45 -5.64
C GLY A 4 17.35 27.79 -4.68
N LEU A 5 17.19 26.46 -4.71
CA LEU A 5 16.46 25.72 -3.69
C LEU A 5 17.13 25.88 -2.32
N LYS A 6 16.30 25.93 -1.27
CA LYS A 6 16.74 26.05 0.12
C LYS A 6 15.94 25.11 1.00
N TRP A 7 16.58 24.59 2.02
CA TRP A 7 15.94 23.94 3.16
C TRP A 7 15.13 24.95 3.98
N SER A 8 14.26 24.48 4.87
CA SER A 8 13.43 25.34 5.73
C SER A 8 14.21 26.21 6.71
N ASP A 9 15.48 25.90 6.97
CA ASP A 9 16.42 26.73 7.73
C ASP A 9 17.08 27.85 6.89
N GLY A 10 16.84 27.87 5.58
CA GLY A 10 17.41 28.80 4.61
C GLY A 10 18.73 28.36 3.97
N THR A 11 19.28 27.21 4.39
CA THR A 11 20.50 26.63 3.82
C THR A 11 20.26 26.23 2.36
N PRO A 12 21.13 26.62 1.41
CA PRO A 12 21.00 26.21 0.01
C PRO A 12 21.09 24.70 -0.17
N LEU A 13 20.18 24.11 -0.94
CA LEU A 13 20.27 22.72 -1.37
C LEU A 13 21.29 22.61 -2.52
N THR A 14 22.30 21.78 -2.32
CA THR A 14 23.36 21.47 -3.29
C THR A 14 23.65 19.98 -3.31
N THR A 15 24.48 19.53 -4.26
CA THR A 15 24.96 18.15 -4.35
C THR A 15 25.74 17.69 -3.12
N GLU A 16 26.19 18.57 -2.23
CA GLU A 16 26.76 18.18 -0.93
C GLU A 16 25.77 17.37 -0.08
N HIS A 17 24.47 17.70 -0.16
CA HIS A 17 23.41 17.00 0.58
C HIS A 17 23.09 15.64 -0.03
N VAL A 18 23.30 15.50 -1.34
CA VAL A 18 23.20 14.25 -2.08
C VAL A 18 24.37 13.34 -1.72
N LEU A 19 25.60 13.89 -1.72
CA LEU A 19 26.79 13.14 -1.34
C LEU A 19 26.75 12.73 0.14
N PHE A 20 26.27 13.59 1.04
CA PHE A 20 26.08 13.23 2.44
C PHE A 20 25.09 12.07 2.62
N TRP A 21 23.93 12.14 1.94
CA TRP A 21 22.98 11.01 1.91
C TRP A 21 23.64 9.72 1.42
N TYR A 22 24.39 9.80 0.32
CA TYR A 22 25.02 8.62 -0.27
C TYR A 22 26.18 8.07 0.59
N GLU A 23 27.17 8.89 0.89
CA GLU A 23 28.44 8.48 1.49
C GLU A 23 28.32 8.20 3.00
N ASP A 24 27.56 9.03 3.72
CA ASP A 24 27.50 9.01 5.17
C ASP A 24 26.24 8.35 5.74
N ILE A 25 25.16 8.23 4.96
CA ILE A 25 23.93 7.55 5.40
C ILE A 25 23.79 6.19 4.71
N LEU A 26 23.65 6.17 3.38
CA LEU A 26 23.36 4.94 2.62
C LEU A 26 24.50 3.92 2.73
N LEU A 27 25.76 4.36 2.61
CA LEU A 27 26.93 3.47 2.70
C LEU A 27 27.40 3.20 4.13
N ASN A 28 26.81 3.84 5.14
CA ASN A 28 27.19 3.66 6.53
C ASN A 28 26.43 2.49 7.17
N GLN A 29 27.14 1.42 7.53
CA GLN A 29 26.55 0.18 8.05
C GLN A 29 25.86 0.30 9.42
N GLU A 30 26.17 1.33 10.21
CA GLU A 30 25.47 1.56 11.49
C GLU A 30 24.10 2.21 11.26
N LEU A 31 23.95 3.03 10.20
CA LEU A 31 22.70 3.67 9.82
C LEU A 31 21.88 2.81 8.85
N THR A 32 22.55 2.21 7.87
CA THR A 32 21.98 1.41 6.78
C THR A 32 22.68 0.04 6.77
N PRO A 33 22.35 -0.85 7.71
CA PRO A 33 22.98 -2.17 7.81
C PRO A 33 22.69 -3.05 6.59
N VAL A 34 21.55 -2.83 5.94
CA VAL A 34 21.13 -3.47 4.68
C VAL A 34 20.72 -2.37 3.72
N ILE A 35 21.38 -2.28 2.57
CA ILE A 35 21.01 -1.36 1.50
C ILE A 35 19.87 -2.00 0.70
N ASP A 36 18.80 -1.25 0.50
CA ASP A 36 17.64 -1.68 -0.28
C ASP A 36 18.03 -1.96 -1.75
N ASP A 37 17.38 -2.95 -2.37
CA ASP A 37 17.63 -3.35 -3.75
C ASP A 37 17.36 -2.22 -4.75
N ASP A 38 16.49 -1.27 -4.42
CA ASP A 38 16.27 -0.05 -5.21
C ASP A 38 17.55 0.78 -5.38
N MET A 39 18.44 0.72 -4.37
CA MET A 39 19.71 1.43 -4.33
C MET A 39 20.90 0.51 -4.61
N ALA A 40 20.70 -0.80 -4.73
CA ALA A 40 21.74 -1.77 -5.06
C ALA A 40 21.33 -2.76 -6.18
N PRO A 41 20.77 -2.28 -7.32
CA PRO A 41 20.28 -3.20 -8.35
C PRO A 41 21.42 -4.05 -8.91
N GLY A 42 21.21 -5.37 -8.92
CA GLY A 42 22.24 -6.35 -9.28
C GLY A 42 23.18 -6.74 -8.12
N GLY A 43 22.80 -6.44 -6.88
CA GLY A 43 23.53 -6.83 -5.66
C GLY A 43 24.71 -5.92 -5.30
N GLU A 44 24.85 -4.79 -6.01
CA GLU A 44 25.94 -3.83 -5.82
C GLU A 44 25.36 -2.43 -5.64
N PRO A 45 25.68 -1.73 -4.54
CA PRO A 45 25.22 -0.36 -4.32
C PRO A 45 25.55 0.56 -5.51
N LEU A 46 24.60 1.42 -5.86
CA LEU A 46 24.82 2.46 -6.86
C LEU A 46 26.04 3.31 -6.50
N LYS A 47 26.61 3.99 -7.51
CA LYS A 47 27.63 5.01 -7.30
C LYS A 47 27.08 6.38 -7.58
N VAL A 48 27.22 7.29 -6.61
CA VAL A 48 26.84 8.69 -6.78
C VAL A 48 28.08 9.56 -6.90
N THR A 49 28.08 10.47 -7.88
CA THR A 49 29.13 11.48 -8.06
C THR A 49 28.51 12.84 -8.31
N ALA A 50 29.13 13.91 -7.84
CA ALA A 50 28.74 15.28 -8.15
C ALA A 50 29.66 15.86 -9.23
N ASP A 51 29.08 16.44 -10.28
CA ASP A 51 29.81 17.18 -11.31
C ASP A 51 30.00 18.65 -10.90
N ASP A 52 28.98 19.22 -10.26
CA ASP A 52 28.94 20.58 -9.74
C ASP A 52 27.91 20.68 -8.59
N ASP A 53 27.67 21.89 -8.07
CA ASP A 53 26.75 22.15 -6.94
C ASP A 53 25.30 21.71 -7.19
N PHE A 54 24.90 21.51 -8.45
CA PHE A 54 23.52 21.21 -8.83
C PHE A 54 23.36 19.98 -9.73
N THR A 55 24.47 19.37 -10.18
CA THR A 55 24.47 18.23 -11.08
C THR A 55 25.17 17.04 -10.44
N PHE A 56 24.45 15.93 -10.31
CA PHE A 56 24.99 14.65 -9.84
C PHE A 56 24.64 13.52 -10.82
N ARG A 57 25.39 12.43 -10.76
CA ARG A 57 25.18 11.21 -11.54
C ARG A 57 25.00 10.03 -10.61
N MET A 58 23.95 9.24 -10.86
CA MET A 58 23.75 7.92 -10.27
C MET A 58 24.14 6.88 -11.31
N GLN A 59 25.10 6.03 -10.98
CA GLN A 59 25.57 4.95 -11.83
C GLN A 59 25.23 3.60 -11.18
N PHE A 60 24.51 2.77 -11.93
CA PHE A 60 24.07 1.44 -11.49
C PHE A 60 24.97 0.34 -12.08
N ALA A 61 25.05 -0.79 -11.40
CA ALA A 61 25.81 -1.96 -11.87
C ALA A 61 25.16 -2.63 -13.09
N VAL A 62 23.83 -2.52 -13.19
CA VAL A 62 23.00 -3.05 -14.28
C VAL A 62 22.10 -1.93 -14.86
N PRO A 63 21.55 -2.09 -16.08
CA PRO A 63 20.49 -1.21 -16.56
C PRO A 63 19.32 -1.16 -15.57
N TYR A 64 18.92 0.03 -15.14
CA TYR A 64 17.92 0.20 -14.10
C TYR A 64 16.99 1.39 -14.39
N PRO A 65 16.08 1.28 -15.38
CA PRO A 65 15.19 2.39 -15.75
C PRO A 65 14.16 2.72 -14.67
N THR A 66 13.78 1.78 -13.81
CA THR A 66 12.80 1.97 -12.72
C THR A 66 13.18 3.08 -11.74
N ILE A 67 14.45 3.48 -11.67
CA ILE A 67 14.90 4.59 -10.82
C ILE A 67 14.09 5.89 -11.05
N VAL A 68 13.64 6.14 -12.28
CA VAL A 68 12.85 7.34 -12.59
C VAL A 68 11.47 7.33 -11.92
N ASP A 69 10.96 6.14 -11.62
CA ASP A 69 9.69 5.91 -10.95
C ASP A 69 9.85 5.98 -9.42
N ILE A 70 11.03 5.60 -8.90
CA ILE A 70 11.34 5.53 -7.45
C ILE A 70 11.74 6.90 -6.87
N LEU A 71 12.56 7.67 -7.58
CA LEU A 71 13.06 8.97 -7.06
C LEU A 71 11.97 9.99 -6.66
N PRO A 72 10.77 10.02 -7.27
CA PRO A 72 9.67 10.86 -6.79
C PRO A 72 9.22 10.56 -5.35
N SER A 73 9.34 9.31 -4.88
CA SER A 73 8.99 8.89 -3.52
C SER A 73 10.20 8.73 -2.60
N GLN A 74 11.40 8.56 -3.15
CA GLN A 74 12.65 8.41 -2.40
C GLN A 74 13.68 9.48 -2.82
N ALA A 75 13.67 10.60 -2.10
CA ALA A 75 14.55 11.72 -2.39
C ALA A 75 16.02 11.42 -1.96
N PRO A 76 17.01 11.52 -2.88
CA PRO A 76 18.40 11.12 -2.61
C PRO A 76 19.20 12.26 -1.97
N TRP A 77 18.71 12.84 -0.88
CA TRP A 77 19.40 13.93 -0.16
C TRP A 77 18.96 14.03 1.31
N SER A 78 19.86 14.52 2.16
CA SER A 78 19.57 14.78 3.58
C SER A 78 20.23 16.08 4.05
N PRO A 79 19.67 16.79 5.04
CA PRO A 79 20.15 18.10 5.49
C PRO A 79 21.46 17.98 6.29
N LYS A 80 22.59 17.80 5.59
CA LYS A 80 23.94 17.65 6.16
C LYS A 80 24.25 18.68 7.24
N GLN A 81 23.97 19.96 6.97
CA GLN A 81 24.26 21.07 7.88
C GLN A 81 23.65 20.87 9.28
N TYR A 82 22.55 20.12 9.36
CA TYR A 82 21.84 19.82 10.59
C TYR A 82 22.29 18.46 11.15
N LEU A 83 22.21 17.41 10.33
CA LEU A 83 22.43 16.02 10.77
C LEU A 83 23.89 15.70 11.09
N SER A 84 24.86 16.45 10.57
CA SER A 84 26.27 16.30 10.92
C SER A 84 26.54 16.46 12.44
N GLN A 85 25.64 17.09 13.19
CA GLN A 85 25.76 17.20 14.65
C GLN A 85 25.70 15.86 15.38
N TRP A 86 25.00 14.87 14.84
CA TRP A 86 24.88 13.53 15.43
C TRP A 86 25.73 12.49 14.70
N HIS A 87 26.42 12.86 13.64
CA HIS A 87 27.16 11.91 12.81
C HIS A 87 28.63 11.82 13.20
N ILE A 88 29.13 10.60 13.44
CA ILE A 88 30.47 10.35 13.99
C ILE A 88 31.62 10.88 13.12
N ASN A 89 31.45 10.93 11.80
CA ASN A 89 32.46 11.50 10.88
C ASN A 89 32.63 13.03 11.02
N TYR A 90 31.65 13.72 11.61
CA TYR A 90 31.58 15.18 11.65
C TYR A 90 31.54 15.75 13.08
N ASN A 91 31.22 14.92 14.08
CA ASN A 91 31.24 15.29 15.48
C ASN A 91 31.95 14.20 16.31
N GLU A 92 33.14 14.49 16.81
CA GLU A 92 33.91 13.58 17.70
C GLU A 92 33.19 13.30 19.03
N GLU A 93 32.22 14.13 19.41
CA GLU A 93 31.39 13.99 20.61
C GLU A 93 30.00 13.42 20.29
N ALA A 94 29.77 12.81 19.11
CA ALA A 94 28.46 12.32 18.69
C ALA A 94 27.84 11.32 19.68
N ASP A 95 28.61 10.36 20.19
CA ASP A 95 28.12 9.41 21.21
C ASP A 95 27.79 10.09 22.55
N ALA A 96 28.57 11.09 22.94
CA ALA A 96 28.29 11.86 24.16
C ALA A 96 26.99 12.66 24.01
N LYS A 97 26.79 13.29 22.85
CA LYS A 97 25.55 14.01 22.51
C LYS A 97 24.34 13.07 22.49
N ALA A 98 24.48 11.89 21.89
CA ALA A 98 23.43 10.87 21.89
C ALA A 98 23.06 10.43 23.31
N ALA A 99 24.06 10.19 24.17
CA ALA A 99 23.84 9.84 25.57
C ALA A 99 23.14 10.97 26.36
N ASP A 100 23.51 12.23 26.12
CA ASP A 100 22.84 13.40 26.73
C ASP A 100 21.36 13.51 26.35
N GLU A 101 21.00 12.99 25.17
CA GLU A 101 19.62 12.90 24.65
C GLU A 101 18.92 11.58 25.02
N ASN A 102 19.58 10.70 25.78
CA ASN A 102 19.11 9.38 26.22
C ASN A 102 19.04 8.29 25.14
N PHE A 103 19.85 8.41 24.09
CA PHE A 103 20.07 7.34 23.11
C PHE A 103 21.27 6.46 23.51
N GLY A 104 21.24 5.21 23.09
CA GLY A 104 22.30 4.23 23.39
C GLY A 104 23.56 4.40 22.55
N ALA A 105 23.43 4.98 21.35
CA ALA A 105 24.52 5.21 20.41
C ALA A 105 24.22 6.40 19.48
N TRP A 106 25.27 6.96 18.86
CA TRP A 106 25.14 8.09 17.93
C TRP A 106 24.13 7.85 16.80
N TYR A 107 24.09 6.66 16.21
CA TYR A 107 23.23 6.34 15.07
C TYR A 107 21.75 6.28 15.46
N GLU A 108 21.42 5.91 16.69
CA GLU A 108 20.04 5.93 17.20
C GLU A 108 19.52 7.39 17.29
N ALA A 109 20.34 8.28 17.83
CA ALA A 109 20.04 9.72 17.88
C ALA A 109 19.94 10.30 16.46
N PHE A 110 20.89 9.94 15.59
CA PHE A 110 20.87 10.36 14.19
C PHE A 110 19.56 9.97 13.49
N LEU A 111 19.14 8.70 13.59
CA LEU A 111 17.92 8.22 12.94
C LEU A 111 16.67 8.90 13.50
N TYR A 112 16.63 9.16 14.82
CA TYR A 112 15.55 9.97 15.42
C TYR A 112 15.49 11.38 14.81
N HIS A 113 16.64 12.04 14.68
CA HIS A 113 16.73 13.40 14.14
C HIS A 113 16.58 13.47 12.61
N ALA A 114 16.81 12.37 11.90
CA ALA A 114 16.69 12.27 10.44
C ALA A 114 15.27 11.88 9.98
N ASP A 115 14.38 11.48 10.90
CA ASP A 115 13.01 11.07 10.56
C ASP A 115 12.15 12.26 10.10
N ALA A 116 11.85 12.28 8.79
CA ALA A 116 10.94 13.23 8.15
C ALA A 116 9.61 12.57 7.72
N THR A 117 9.26 11.43 8.30
CA THR A 117 8.04 10.67 7.98
C THR A 117 6.87 11.05 8.89
N GLU A 118 5.78 10.28 8.86
CA GLU A 118 4.62 10.49 9.73
C GLU A 118 4.91 10.29 11.23
N THR A 119 6.05 9.66 11.57
CA THR A 119 6.51 9.47 12.95
C THR A 119 7.44 10.57 13.44
N GLN A 120 7.76 11.57 12.60
CA GLN A 120 8.66 12.68 12.93
C GLN A 120 8.35 13.27 14.30
N GLN A 121 9.40 13.41 15.13
CA GLN A 121 9.32 14.05 16.45
C GLN A 121 10.18 15.31 16.55
N ASP A 122 11.22 15.42 15.73
CA ASP A 122 12.12 16.57 15.74
C ASP A 122 11.57 17.73 14.89
N ALA A 123 11.21 18.83 15.55
CA ALA A 123 10.72 20.05 14.92
C ALA A 123 11.81 20.92 14.30
N GLU A 124 13.07 20.68 14.63
CA GLU A 124 14.20 21.47 14.13
C GLU A 124 14.80 20.86 12.85
N LEU A 125 14.36 19.66 12.44
CA LEU A 125 14.81 19.02 11.20
C LEU A 125 14.48 19.88 9.97
N PRO A 126 15.49 20.34 9.20
CA PRO A 126 15.23 21.09 7.98
C PRO A 126 14.60 20.22 6.90
N VAL A 127 13.55 20.71 6.25
CA VAL A 127 12.80 19.99 5.20
C VAL A 127 12.63 20.85 3.93
N LEU A 128 12.33 20.20 2.80
CA LEU A 128 12.00 20.86 1.53
C LEU A 128 10.49 20.95 1.26
N GLY A 129 9.67 20.29 2.10
CA GLY A 129 8.22 20.27 1.98
C GLY A 129 7.56 21.64 2.20
N ALA A 130 6.29 21.77 1.81
CA ALA A 130 5.53 23.02 1.92
C ALA A 130 5.24 23.45 3.37
N TRP A 131 5.22 22.48 4.29
CA TRP A 131 5.07 22.73 5.73
C TRP A 131 6.17 21.99 6.52
N ILE A 132 6.43 22.50 7.71
CA ILE A 132 7.44 22.04 8.68
C ILE A 132 6.69 21.50 9.89
N PHE A 133 7.09 20.33 10.40
CA PHE A 133 6.57 19.80 11.66
C PHE A 133 6.83 20.80 12.79
N ALA A 134 5.78 21.19 13.50
CA ALA A 134 5.89 22.17 14.58
C ALA A 134 5.79 21.51 15.96
N SER A 135 4.83 20.60 16.14
CA SER A 135 4.61 19.94 17.43
C SER A 135 3.63 18.78 17.31
N GLN A 136 3.70 17.86 18.27
CA GLN A 136 2.65 16.89 18.56
C GLN A 136 2.14 17.07 19.99
N ASP A 137 0.83 17.07 20.18
CA ASP A 137 0.23 17.15 21.53
C ASP A 137 0.11 15.77 22.21
N THR A 138 -0.34 15.74 23.47
CA THR A 138 -0.47 14.48 24.23
C THR A 138 -1.56 13.55 23.70
N GLN A 139 -2.43 14.00 22.80
CA GLN A 139 -3.44 13.19 22.11
C GLN A 139 -2.90 12.64 20.78
N GLY A 140 -1.68 13.04 20.38
CA GLY A 140 -1.09 12.69 19.09
C GLY A 140 -1.48 13.63 17.97
N ASN A 141 -2.20 14.73 18.23
CA ASN A 141 -2.52 15.70 17.19
C ASN A 141 -1.23 16.38 16.75
N THR A 142 -0.99 16.40 15.45
CA THR A 142 0.24 16.96 14.88
C THR A 142 -0.05 18.27 14.17
N ARG A 143 0.74 19.30 14.45
CA ARG A 143 0.68 20.61 13.82
C ARG A 143 1.89 20.84 12.93
N TYR A 144 1.66 21.45 11.78
CA TYR A 144 2.67 21.90 10.84
C TYR A 144 2.48 23.38 10.53
N THR A 145 3.59 24.08 10.29
CA THR A 145 3.60 25.52 9.91
C THR A 145 4.23 25.68 8.53
N ARG A 146 3.89 26.75 7.80
CA ARG A 146 4.41 26.99 6.45
C ARG A 146 5.93 27.00 6.43
N ASN A 147 6.51 26.43 5.37
CA ASN A 147 7.93 26.55 5.10
C ASN A 147 8.23 27.91 4.44
N PRO A 148 8.94 28.85 5.11
CA PRO A 148 9.23 30.18 4.56
C PRO A 148 10.19 30.15 3.36
N TYR A 149 10.84 29.01 3.11
CA TYR A 149 11.73 28.78 1.97
C TYR A 149 11.16 27.78 0.96
N PHE A 150 9.87 27.45 1.06
CA PHE A 150 9.24 26.60 0.05
C PHE A 150 9.42 27.21 -1.34
N TRP A 151 9.80 26.36 -2.28
CA TRP A 151 10.26 26.78 -3.60
C TRP A 151 9.15 26.97 -4.62
N GLY A 152 7.93 26.52 -4.32
CA GLY A 152 6.77 26.65 -5.17
C GLY A 152 6.22 28.08 -5.19
N VAL A 153 5.91 28.59 -6.37
CA VAL A 153 5.23 29.87 -6.58
C VAL A 153 4.08 29.68 -7.57
N ASP A 154 3.03 30.48 -7.41
CA ASP A 154 1.94 30.56 -8.40
C ASP A 154 2.35 31.42 -9.62
N PRO A 155 1.53 31.50 -10.68
CA PRO A 155 1.83 32.32 -11.87
C PRO A 155 1.99 33.82 -11.59
N GLU A 156 1.41 34.33 -10.50
CA GLU A 156 1.51 35.71 -10.05
C GLU A 156 2.75 35.98 -9.17
N GLY A 157 3.50 34.92 -8.82
CA GLY A 157 4.71 34.98 -8.01
C GLY A 157 4.47 34.95 -6.50
N GLN A 158 3.27 34.58 -6.04
CA GLN A 158 3.01 34.34 -4.63
C GLN A 158 3.64 33.02 -4.20
N GLN A 159 4.36 33.04 -3.10
CA GLN A 159 5.00 31.84 -2.55
C GLN A 159 3.95 30.93 -1.90
N LEU A 160 3.96 29.66 -2.31
CA LEU A 160 3.15 28.61 -1.70
C LEU A 160 3.79 28.13 -0.38
N PRO A 161 3.06 27.41 0.49
CA PRO A 161 1.62 27.16 0.42
C PRO A 161 0.78 28.43 0.67
N TYR A 162 -0.46 28.47 0.17
CA TYR A 162 -1.37 29.56 0.56
C TYR A 162 -1.83 29.42 2.02
N VAL A 163 -2.00 28.20 2.52
CA VAL A 163 -2.39 27.91 3.90
C VAL A 163 -1.17 27.91 4.83
N ASP A 164 -1.26 28.65 5.93
CA ASP A 164 -0.17 28.85 6.89
C ASP A 164 0.06 27.65 7.83
N GLU A 165 -1.00 26.96 8.25
CA GLU A 165 -0.92 25.85 9.21
C GLU A 165 -1.73 24.64 8.74
N LEU A 166 -1.21 23.44 8.99
CA LEU A 166 -1.94 22.19 8.88
C LEU A 166 -2.01 21.52 10.25
N GLU A 167 -3.15 20.91 10.55
CA GLU A 167 -3.35 20.13 11.77
C GLU A 167 -3.96 18.77 11.43
N LYS A 168 -3.27 17.70 11.84
CA LYS A 168 -3.78 16.33 11.78
C LYS A 168 -4.38 15.98 13.13
N LEU A 169 -5.68 15.72 13.15
CA LEU A 169 -6.40 15.33 14.36
C LEU A 169 -6.41 13.81 14.52
N VAL A 170 -6.05 13.33 15.71
CA VAL A 170 -6.20 11.95 16.13
C VAL A 170 -7.56 11.79 16.81
N VAL A 171 -8.29 10.74 16.43
CA VAL A 171 -9.60 10.42 16.99
C VAL A 171 -9.60 9.00 17.52
N GLU A 172 -10.23 8.80 18.67
CA GLU A 172 -10.16 7.53 19.42
C GLU A 172 -10.95 6.39 18.77
N ASN A 173 -12.01 6.70 18.03
CA ASN A 173 -12.91 5.73 17.43
C ASN A 173 -13.74 6.33 16.29
N ARG A 174 -14.51 5.47 15.63
CA ARG A 174 -15.33 5.82 14.46
C ARG A 174 -16.49 6.75 14.81
N GLU A 175 -17.08 6.61 15.99
CA GLU A 175 -18.19 7.45 16.44
C GLU A 175 -17.75 8.91 16.60
N VAL A 176 -16.57 9.14 17.20
CA VAL A 176 -15.96 10.47 17.32
C VAL A 176 -15.60 11.03 15.95
N LEU A 177 -15.04 10.20 15.06
CA LEU A 177 -14.73 10.62 13.68
C LEU A 177 -15.99 11.11 12.94
N THR A 178 -17.06 10.32 13.00
CA THR A 178 -18.34 10.67 12.37
C THR A 178 -18.93 11.94 12.99
N ALA A 179 -18.91 12.09 14.32
CA ALA A 179 -19.42 13.29 14.98
C ALA A 179 -18.69 14.58 14.53
N LYS A 180 -17.35 14.54 14.50
CA LYS A 180 -16.50 15.66 14.03
C LYS A 180 -16.70 15.97 12.54
N THR A 181 -16.89 14.93 11.73
CA THR A 181 -17.21 15.09 10.31
C THR A 181 -18.55 15.81 10.13
N LEU A 182 -19.59 15.40 10.88
CA LEU A 182 -20.91 16.01 10.80
C LEU A 182 -20.95 17.46 11.30
N SER A 183 -20.14 17.81 12.30
CA SER A 183 -20.04 19.17 12.82
C SER A 183 -19.20 20.10 11.94
N GLY A 184 -18.51 19.58 10.92
CA GLY A 184 -17.64 20.39 10.06
C GLY A 184 -16.32 20.80 10.72
N GLU A 185 -15.87 20.08 11.75
CA GLU A 185 -14.61 20.38 12.45
C GLU A 185 -13.37 20.07 11.59
N ALA A 186 -13.51 19.24 10.55
CA ALA A 186 -12.43 18.94 9.61
C ALA A 186 -12.60 19.74 8.31
N THR A 187 -11.50 20.35 7.86
CA THR A 187 -11.43 21.07 6.57
C THR A 187 -11.56 20.12 5.38
N HIS A 188 -10.99 18.92 5.47
CA HIS A 188 -11.15 17.86 4.49
C HIS A 188 -10.90 16.50 5.14
N HIS A 189 -11.53 15.44 4.63
CA HIS A 189 -11.32 14.09 5.13
C HIS A 189 -11.88 13.03 4.16
N SER A 190 -11.24 11.88 4.09
CA SER A 190 -11.67 10.71 3.27
C SER A 190 -11.25 9.38 3.90
N TRP A 191 -10.20 9.40 4.72
CA TRP A 191 -9.69 8.23 5.38
C TRP A 191 -10.75 7.61 6.31
N PHE A 192 -10.98 6.31 6.25
CA PHE A 192 -12.07 5.63 6.97
C PHE A 192 -13.52 6.10 6.66
N LEU A 193 -13.75 7.06 5.76
CA LEU A 193 -15.12 7.33 5.31
C LEU A 193 -15.59 6.19 4.42
N THR A 194 -16.80 5.68 4.68
CA THR A 194 -17.38 4.58 3.90
C THR A 194 -18.57 5.04 3.08
N LEU A 195 -18.82 4.32 1.99
CA LEU A 195 -19.97 4.56 1.13
C LEU A 195 -21.31 4.38 1.86
N ALA A 196 -21.36 3.50 2.87
CA ALA A 196 -22.54 3.33 3.73
C ALA A 196 -22.88 4.61 4.52
N ASP A 197 -21.87 5.40 4.90
CA ASP A 197 -22.04 6.66 5.62
C ASP A 197 -22.33 7.85 4.68
N PHE A 198 -22.17 7.69 3.36
CA PHE A 198 -22.32 8.77 2.38
C PHE A 198 -23.68 9.51 2.49
N PRO A 199 -24.85 8.83 2.59
CA PRO A 199 -26.13 9.53 2.72
C PRO A 199 -26.22 10.36 4.01
N LEU A 200 -25.61 9.89 5.09
CA LEU A 200 -25.56 10.59 6.37
C LEU A 200 -24.76 11.89 6.25
N TYR A 201 -23.58 11.85 5.63
CA TYR A 201 -22.79 13.06 5.37
C TYR A 201 -23.52 14.00 4.40
N LYS A 202 -24.10 13.46 3.32
CA LYS A 202 -24.86 14.26 2.35
C LYS A 202 -26.03 15.01 2.99
N GLN A 203 -26.75 14.39 3.91
CA GLN A 203 -27.86 15.01 4.64
C GLN A 203 -27.40 16.17 5.56
N ASN A 204 -26.14 16.15 6.01
CA ASN A 204 -25.59 17.09 6.97
C ASN A 204 -24.65 18.15 6.37
N GLU A 205 -24.47 18.19 5.04
CA GLU A 205 -23.65 19.18 4.32
C GLU A 205 -23.98 20.62 4.72
N ALA A 206 -25.27 20.97 4.80
CA ALA A 206 -25.70 22.32 5.16
C ALA A 206 -25.40 22.67 6.64
N THR A 207 -25.45 21.68 7.53
CA THR A 207 -25.19 21.86 8.97
C THR A 207 -23.69 21.97 9.24
N GLY A 208 -22.88 21.11 8.63
CA GLY A 208 -21.43 21.08 8.80
C GLY A 208 -20.65 21.99 7.84
N ASN A 209 -21.33 22.70 6.94
CA ASN A 209 -20.72 23.58 5.95
C ASN A 209 -19.62 22.91 5.10
N TYR A 210 -19.90 21.70 4.60
CA TYR A 210 -19.02 20.95 3.71
C TYR A 210 -19.79 20.42 2.49
N THR A 211 -19.05 19.92 1.52
CA THR A 211 -19.56 19.10 0.42
C THR A 211 -19.02 17.68 0.55
N THR A 212 -19.90 16.69 0.52
CA THR A 212 -19.59 15.27 0.39
C THR A 212 -19.52 14.88 -1.08
N ARG A 213 -18.45 14.19 -1.46
CA ARG A 213 -18.14 13.78 -2.83
C ARG A 213 -17.85 12.31 -2.93
N LEU A 214 -18.04 11.79 -4.14
CA LEU A 214 -17.54 10.48 -4.56
C LEU A 214 -16.45 10.70 -5.59
N HIS A 215 -15.27 10.13 -5.35
CA HIS A 215 -14.13 10.18 -6.25
C HIS A 215 -13.86 8.79 -6.84
N PRO A 216 -13.38 8.69 -8.08
CA PRO A 216 -12.83 7.45 -8.59
C PRO A 216 -11.73 6.91 -7.65
N ASP A 217 -11.83 5.64 -7.29
CA ASP A 217 -10.79 4.90 -6.58
C ASP A 217 -10.34 3.73 -7.47
N LEU A 218 -9.03 3.58 -7.64
CA LEU A 218 -8.44 2.53 -8.46
C LEU A 218 -8.20 1.22 -7.70
N ARG A 219 -8.64 1.14 -6.43
CA ARG A 219 -8.54 -0.09 -5.62
C ARG A 219 -9.15 -1.27 -6.39
N ALA A 220 -8.34 -2.31 -6.60
CA ALA A 220 -8.70 -3.49 -7.38
C ALA A 220 -9.77 -4.36 -6.68
N SER A 221 -9.81 -4.39 -5.35
CA SER A 221 -10.89 -5.00 -4.57
C SER A 221 -10.96 -4.43 -3.16
N GLU A 222 -12.16 -4.16 -2.64
CA GLU A 222 -12.40 -3.75 -1.25
C GLU A 222 -12.04 -4.86 -0.25
N MET A 223 -12.22 -6.12 -0.66
CA MET A 223 -11.73 -7.30 0.05
C MET A 223 -11.21 -8.30 -0.96
N GLY A 224 -9.91 -8.58 -0.93
CA GLY A 224 -9.29 -9.67 -1.65
C GLY A 224 -8.59 -10.62 -0.70
N PHE A 225 -8.40 -11.86 -1.16
CA PHE A 225 -7.80 -12.89 -0.34
C PHE A 225 -7.01 -13.89 -1.18
N ALA A 226 -6.00 -14.48 -0.56
CA ALA A 226 -5.23 -15.60 -1.09
C ALA A 226 -5.26 -16.75 -0.07
N PHE A 227 -5.20 -17.98 -0.57
CA PHE A 227 -4.95 -19.12 0.32
C PHE A 227 -3.46 -19.21 0.63
N ASN A 228 -3.11 -19.84 1.75
CA ASN A 228 -1.72 -20.07 2.07
C ASN A 228 -1.12 -21.21 1.22
N TYR A 229 -0.57 -20.89 0.06
CA TYR A 229 0.00 -21.89 -0.86
C TYR A 229 1.23 -22.63 -0.33
N THR A 230 1.80 -22.18 0.78
CA THR A 230 2.91 -22.82 1.49
C THR A 230 2.50 -23.32 2.86
N HIS A 231 1.20 -23.60 3.06
CA HIS A 231 0.65 -24.02 4.35
C HIS A 231 1.42 -25.19 4.99
N ALA A 232 1.57 -25.16 6.33
CA ALA A 232 2.31 -26.18 7.07
C ALA A 232 1.62 -27.56 7.02
N ASP A 233 0.29 -27.58 7.06
CA ASP A 233 -0.51 -28.79 6.80
C ASP A 233 -0.49 -29.12 5.30
N GLU A 234 0.12 -30.26 4.96
CA GLU A 234 0.36 -30.68 3.57
C GLU A 234 -0.94 -30.92 2.79
N VAL A 235 -2.00 -31.40 3.46
CA VAL A 235 -3.29 -31.68 2.81
C VAL A 235 -3.96 -30.37 2.40
N LEU A 236 -3.92 -29.35 3.26
CA LEU A 236 -4.41 -28.02 2.91
C LEU A 236 -3.53 -27.36 1.86
N ARG A 237 -2.20 -27.53 1.94
CA ARG A 237 -1.25 -27.03 0.94
C ARG A 237 -1.54 -27.60 -0.45
N GLU A 238 -1.74 -28.90 -0.57
CA GLU A 238 -2.13 -29.55 -1.84
C GLU A 238 -3.47 -29.02 -2.35
N LEU A 239 -4.47 -28.93 -1.48
CA LEU A 239 -5.80 -28.41 -1.83
C LEU A 239 -5.74 -26.96 -2.33
N PHE A 240 -5.00 -26.08 -1.65
CA PHE A 240 -4.90 -24.66 -2.00
C PHE A 240 -4.12 -24.43 -3.30
N ASN A 241 -3.19 -25.32 -3.64
CA ASN A 241 -2.45 -25.26 -4.90
C ASN A 241 -3.26 -25.80 -6.09
N ASP A 242 -4.30 -26.61 -5.88
CA ASP A 242 -5.22 -27.01 -6.95
C ASP A 242 -6.02 -25.80 -7.45
N ILE A 243 -5.86 -25.45 -8.73
CA ILE A 243 -6.57 -24.31 -9.33
C ILE A 243 -8.09 -24.47 -9.26
N ARG A 244 -8.60 -25.71 -9.33
CA ARG A 244 -10.05 -25.99 -9.27
C ARG A 244 -10.64 -25.57 -7.92
N TRP A 245 -9.85 -25.64 -6.84
CA TRP A 245 -10.26 -25.14 -5.52
C TRP A 245 -10.50 -23.63 -5.57
N ARG A 246 -9.55 -22.88 -6.14
CA ARG A 246 -9.64 -21.42 -6.27
C ARG A 246 -10.77 -21.00 -7.20
N GLN A 247 -10.91 -21.68 -8.35
CA GLN A 247 -12.01 -21.46 -9.29
C GLN A 247 -13.37 -21.72 -8.64
N ALA A 248 -13.52 -22.84 -7.92
CA ALA A 248 -14.77 -23.19 -7.25
C ALA A 248 -15.17 -22.14 -6.22
N LEU A 249 -14.23 -21.75 -5.36
CA LEU A 249 -14.50 -20.77 -4.32
C LEU A 249 -14.68 -19.35 -4.84
N SER A 250 -14.12 -19.03 -6.00
CA SER A 250 -14.44 -17.80 -6.71
C SER A 250 -15.85 -17.83 -7.30
N HIS A 251 -16.25 -18.91 -7.98
CA HIS A 251 -17.59 -19.09 -8.53
C HIS A 251 -18.69 -19.15 -7.46
N ALA A 252 -18.35 -19.59 -6.26
CA ALA A 252 -19.27 -19.62 -5.14
C ALA A 252 -19.58 -18.23 -4.56
N ILE A 253 -18.93 -17.14 -4.98
CA ILE A 253 -19.15 -15.81 -4.38
C ILE A 253 -20.15 -15.00 -5.21
N ASP A 254 -21.28 -14.61 -4.60
CA ASP A 254 -22.18 -13.63 -5.20
C ASP A 254 -21.64 -12.20 -5.00
N ARG A 255 -20.79 -11.79 -5.95
CA ARG A 255 -20.18 -10.46 -5.98
C ARG A 255 -21.20 -9.35 -6.27
N ALA A 256 -22.27 -9.67 -6.99
CA ALA A 256 -23.33 -8.71 -7.27
C ALA A 256 -24.12 -8.40 -5.99
N GLU A 257 -24.47 -9.42 -5.21
CA GLU A 257 -25.11 -9.24 -3.89
C GLU A 257 -24.19 -8.46 -2.94
N ILE A 258 -22.89 -8.77 -2.90
CA ILE A 258 -21.93 -7.96 -2.11
C ILE A 258 -21.96 -6.49 -2.57
N ASN A 259 -21.94 -6.24 -3.88
CA ASN A 259 -21.95 -4.88 -4.42
C ASN A 259 -23.21 -4.10 -4.05
N GLU A 260 -24.39 -4.73 -4.17
CA GLU A 260 -25.65 -4.11 -3.80
C GLU A 260 -25.75 -3.83 -2.30
N LEU A 261 -25.45 -4.84 -1.46
CA LEU A 261 -25.62 -4.72 -0.01
C LEU A 261 -24.60 -3.80 0.66
N ARG A 262 -23.36 -3.75 0.13
CA ARG A 262 -22.24 -3.04 0.77
C ARG A 262 -21.92 -1.71 0.12
N PHE A 263 -22.13 -1.62 -1.18
CA PHE A 263 -21.67 -0.50 -2.00
C PHE A 263 -22.78 0.13 -2.84
N ALA A 264 -24.05 -0.24 -2.60
CA ALA A 264 -25.22 0.28 -3.31
C ALA A 264 -25.10 0.20 -4.84
N GLY A 265 -24.43 -0.84 -5.34
CA GLY A 265 -24.20 -1.07 -6.78
C GLY A 265 -23.15 -0.15 -7.41
N LEU A 266 -22.45 0.68 -6.64
CA LEU A 266 -21.49 1.67 -7.16
C LEU A 266 -20.09 1.10 -7.44
N GLY A 267 -19.79 -0.10 -6.95
CA GLY A 267 -18.56 -0.81 -7.29
C GLY A 267 -18.69 -1.69 -8.53
N VAL A 268 -17.61 -2.39 -8.86
CA VAL A 268 -17.52 -3.34 -9.97
C VAL A 268 -17.23 -4.74 -9.43
N PRO A 269 -18.17 -5.70 -9.56
CA PRO A 269 -17.91 -7.12 -9.32
C PRO A 269 -16.74 -7.62 -10.20
N ARG A 270 -15.61 -7.93 -9.58
CA ARG A 270 -14.38 -8.27 -10.31
C ARG A 270 -13.38 -9.04 -9.45
N ASN A 271 -12.42 -9.68 -10.11
CA ASN A 271 -11.20 -10.14 -9.47
C ASN A 271 -10.15 -9.01 -9.42
N PRO A 272 -9.20 -9.08 -8.48
CA PRO A 272 -8.37 -7.96 -8.06
C PRO A 272 -7.14 -7.81 -8.97
N ILE A 273 -7.40 -7.65 -10.27
CA ILE A 273 -6.42 -7.33 -11.30
C ILE A 273 -6.34 -5.79 -11.44
N MET A 274 -5.36 -5.30 -12.22
CA MET A 274 -5.17 -3.88 -12.50
C MET A 274 -6.48 -3.22 -13.00
N HIS A 275 -6.67 -1.94 -12.71
CA HIS A 275 -7.76 -1.15 -13.31
C HIS A 275 -7.60 -1.06 -14.84
N PRO A 276 -8.67 -0.85 -15.62
CA PRO A 276 -8.64 -0.86 -17.10
C PRO A 276 -8.10 0.45 -17.70
N GLY A 277 -6.97 0.95 -17.19
CA GLY A 277 -6.31 2.18 -17.64
C GLY A 277 -4.98 1.99 -18.40
N PRO A 278 -4.11 1.02 -18.05
CA PRO A 278 -2.83 0.82 -18.74
C PRO A 278 -3.01 0.44 -20.21
N ALA A 279 -2.02 0.75 -21.03
CA ALA A 279 -2.04 0.46 -22.47
C ALA A 279 -2.07 -1.04 -22.81
N PHE A 280 -1.61 -1.89 -21.89
CA PHE A 280 -1.60 -3.36 -22.01
C PHE A 280 -2.81 -4.05 -21.37
N TRP A 281 -3.86 -3.29 -21.02
CA TRP A 281 -5.11 -3.86 -20.54
C TRP A 281 -5.88 -4.55 -21.68
N GLU A 282 -6.43 -5.74 -21.40
CA GLU A 282 -7.42 -6.40 -22.24
C GLU A 282 -8.73 -6.66 -21.48
N ASP A 283 -9.85 -6.42 -22.16
CA ASP A 283 -11.18 -6.58 -21.57
C ASP A 283 -11.45 -8.02 -21.15
N GLY A 284 -11.92 -8.19 -19.91
CA GLY A 284 -12.28 -9.49 -19.35
C GLY A 284 -11.22 -10.14 -18.47
N LEU A 285 -9.99 -9.60 -18.40
CA LEU A 285 -8.94 -10.10 -17.50
C LEU A 285 -9.40 -10.15 -16.04
N ASP A 286 -10.21 -9.19 -15.60
CA ASP A 286 -10.74 -9.14 -14.24
C ASP A 286 -12.03 -9.96 -14.04
N GLN A 287 -12.55 -10.61 -15.09
CA GLN A 287 -13.77 -11.40 -15.05
C GLN A 287 -13.52 -12.91 -14.92
N TYR A 288 -12.26 -13.36 -14.94
CA TYR A 288 -11.89 -14.76 -14.76
C TYR A 288 -12.53 -15.33 -13.48
N TYR A 289 -13.35 -16.38 -13.64
CA TYR A 289 -14.06 -17.09 -12.55
C TYR A 289 -14.93 -16.20 -11.64
N THR A 290 -15.42 -15.07 -12.14
CA THR A 290 -16.25 -14.14 -11.33
C THR A 290 -17.75 -14.45 -11.37
N GLU A 291 -18.20 -15.21 -12.37
CA GLU A 291 -19.59 -15.64 -12.52
C GLU A 291 -20.06 -16.39 -11.26
N PHE A 292 -21.18 -15.96 -10.66
CA PHE A 292 -21.75 -16.65 -9.52
C PHE A 292 -22.50 -17.91 -10.00
N ASP A 293 -21.91 -19.08 -9.74
CA ASP A 293 -22.42 -20.38 -10.17
C ASP A 293 -22.10 -21.45 -9.11
N VAL A 294 -23.10 -21.71 -8.26
CA VAL A 294 -23.03 -22.71 -7.18
C VAL A 294 -22.90 -24.13 -7.72
N ASP A 295 -23.52 -24.44 -8.86
CA ASP A 295 -23.49 -25.78 -9.44
C ASP A 295 -22.11 -26.08 -10.02
N LYS A 296 -21.52 -25.12 -10.73
CA LYS A 296 -20.14 -25.20 -11.24
C LYS A 296 -19.12 -25.28 -10.11
N ALA A 297 -19.31 -24.50 -9.04
CA ALA A 297 -18.46 -24.57 -7.86
C ALA A 297 -18.51 -25.98 -7.22
N ASN A 298 -19.71 -26.55 -7.05
CA ASN A 298 -19.86 -27.92 -6.55
C ASN A 298 -19.21 -28.96 -7.46
N ALA A 299 -19.40 -28.85 -8.78
CA ALA A 299 -18.81 -29.77 -9.74
C ALA A 299 -17.28 -29.78 -9.66
N LEU A 300 -16.64 -28.59 -9.56
CA LEU A 300 -15.19 -28.48 -9.38
C LEU A 300 -14.72 -29.10 -8.06
N LEU A 301 -15.43 -28.88 -6.95
CA LEU A 301 -15.10 -29.48 -5.66
C LEU A 301 -15.29 -31.02 -5.66
N ASP A 302 -16.27 -31.52 -6.41
CA ASP A 302 -16.48 -32.95 -6.63
C ASP A 302 -15.37 -33.57 -7.48
N GLU A 303 -14.87 -32.86 -8.50
CA GLU A 303 -13.73 -33.27 -9.33
C GLU A 303 -12.41 -33.32 -8.56
N ILE A 304 -12.26 -32.52 -7.51
CA ILE A 304 -11.14 -32.63 -6.56
C ILE A 304 -11.30 -33.87 -5.67
N GLY A 305 -12.53 -34.33 -5.46
CA GLY A 305 -12.85 -35.52 -4.65
C GLY A 305 -13.23 -35.20 -3.20
N LEU A 306 -13.69 -33.99 -2.91
CA LEU A 306 -14.07 -33.59 -1.55
C LEU A 306 -15.46 -34.11 -1.18
N ALA A 307 -15.50 -35.28 -0.52
CA ALA A 307 -16.75 -35.88 -0.06
C ALA A 307 -17.44 -35.07 1.04
N TYR A 308 -18.77 -35.13 1.13
CA TYR A 308 -19.51 -34.57 2.26
C TYR A 308 -19.37 -35.44 3.52
N ASP A 309 -19.53 -34.80 4.67
CA ASP A 309 -19.68 -35.44 5.96
C ASP A 309 -20.96 -36.30 6.02
N SER A 310 -21.13 -37.03 7.13
CA SER A 310 -22.29 -37.91 7.32
C SER A 310 -23.64 -37.18 7.39
N ALA A 311 -23.64 -35.87 7.69
CA ALA A 311 -24.84 -35.05 7.73
C ALA A 311 -25.19 -34.48 6.35
N GLY A 312 -24.25 -34.50 5.41
CA GLY A 312 -24.39 -33.87 4.10
C GLY A 312 -24.26 -32.34 4.17
N GLU A 313 -23.72 -31.80 5.26
CA GLU A 313 -23.65 -30.34 5.48
C GLU A 313 -22.35 -29.75 4.95
N PHE A 314 -21.22 -30.31 5.34
CA PHE A 314 -19.90 -29.82 4.93
C PHE A 314 -19.06 -30.89 4.28
N ARG A 315 -18.16 -30.46 3.39
CA ARG A 315 -17.14 -31.28 2.77
C ARG A 315 -16.06 -31.64 3.79
N LEU A 316 -15.46 -32.80 3.59
CA LEU A 316 -14.27 -33.26 4.29
C LEU A 316 -13.05 -32.95 3.44
N ARG A 317 -11.92 -32.81 4.12
CA ARG A 317 -10.60 -32.81 3.49
C ARG A 317 -10.37 -34.14 2.74
N PRO A 318 -9.43 -34.19 1.78
CA PRO A 318 -9.06 -35.44 1.10
C PRO A 318 -8.65 -36.59 2.03
N ASP A 319 -8.16 -36.29 3.24
CA ASP A 319 -7.80 -37.26 4.27
C ASP A 319 -8.98 -37.72 5.15
N GLY A 320 -10.19 -37.20 4.89
CA GLY A 320 -11.43 -37.51 5.62
C GLY A 320 -11.64 -36.71 6.90
N ALA A 321 -10.72 -35.81 7.27
CA ALA A 321 -10.93 -34.91 8.40
C ALA A 321 -11.90 -33.76 8.03
N PRO A 322 -12.55 -33.10 9.00
CA PRO A 322 -13.40 -31.94 8.71
C PRO A 322 -12.62 -30.84 7.98
N LEU A 323 -13.20 -30.31 6.89
CA LEU A 323 -12.67 -29.12 6.22
C LEU A 323 -13.22 -27.88 6.93
N ALA A 324 -12.39 -27.26 7.76
CA ALA A 324 -12.74 -26.03 8.47
C ALA A 324 -11.57 -25.05 8.38
N LEU A 325 -11.79 -23.88 7.79
CA LEU A 325 -10.76 -22.86 7.59
C LEU A 325 -11.04 -21.60 8.43
N THR A 326 -9.99 -20.83 8.68
CA THR A 326 -10.08 -19.53 9.34
C THR A 326 -9.74 -18.41 8.35
N MET A 327 -10.66 -17.45 8.23
CA MET A 327 -10.45 -16.17 7.56
C MET A 327 -10.24 -15.11 8.64
N GLU A 328 -9.00 -14.65 8.78
CA GLU A 328 -8.63 -13.62 9.75
C GLU A 328 -8.76 -12.23 9.11
N VAL A 329 -9.39 -11.29 9.82
CA VAL A 329 -9.59 -9.91 9.37
C VAL A 329 -9.25 -8.94 10.50
N ASP A 330 -8.94 -7.68 10.15
CA ASP A 330 -8.75 -6.62 11.14
C ASP A 330 -10.05 -6.34 11.91
N ALA A 331 -10.01 -6.42 13.24
CA ALA A 331 -11.15 -6.11 14.10
C ALA A 331 -11.61 -4.65 14.01
N GLY A 332 -10.73 -3.72 13.62
CA GLY A 332 -11.06 -2.32 13.35
C GLY A 332 -11.83 -2.11 12.03
N ARG A 333 -11.93 -3.14 11.20
CA ARG A 333 -12.54 -3.10 9.86
C ARG A 333 -13.83 -3.91 9.81
N ALA A 334 -14.89 -3.33 10.36
CA ALA A 334 -16.23 -3.91 10.35
C ALA A 334 -16.69 -4.28 8.93
N ASP A 335 -16.33 -3.46 7.94
CA ASP A 335 -16.60 -3.69 6.52
C ASP A 335 -16.03 -5.02 6.00
N LEU A 336 -14.79 -5.36 6.35
CA LEU A 336 -14.17 -6.64 5.98
C LEU A 336 -14.83 -7.83 6.68
N SER A 337 -15.21 -7.66 7.96
CA SER A 337 -15.93 -8.69 8.71
C SER A 337 -17.30 -8.99 8.11
N GLU A 338 -18.02 -7.97 7.66
CA GLU A 338 -19.35 -8.11 7.06
C GLU A 338 -19.27 -8.79 5.68
N ILE A 339 -18.32 -8.41 4.82
CA ILE A 339 -18.08 -9.09 3.54
C ILE A 339 -17.63 -10.55 3.78
N GLY A 340 -16.73 -10.80 4.73
CA GLY A 340 -16.30 -12.14 5.09
C GLY A 340 -17.45 -13.04 5.55
N ASN A 341 -18.43 -12.49 6.28
CA ASN A 341 -19.62 -13.25 6.69
C ASN A 341 -20.55 -13.59 5.52
N LEU A 342 -20.63 -12.74 4.49
CA LEU A 342 -21.33 -13.09 3.24
C LEU A 342 -20.60 -14.23 2.53
N ILE A 343 -19.28 -14.14 2.37
CA ILE A 343 -18.46 -15.21 1.77
C ILE A 343 -18.63 -16.53 2.54
N LYS A 344 -18.64 -16.49 3.87
CA LYS A 344 -18.91 -17.65 4.71
C LYS A 344 -20.24 -18.33 4.36
N ASN A 345 -21.31 -17.56 4.17
CA ASN A 345 -22.60 -18.12 3.81
C ASN A 345 -22.59 -18.73 2.41
N TYR A 346 -21.94 -18.07 1.45
CA TYR A 346 -21.88 -18.61 0.09
C TYR A 346 -21.02 -19.87 -0.01
N TRP A 347 -19.89 -19.91 0.69
CA TRP A 347 -19.04 -21.10 0.75
C TRP A 347 -19.70 -22.25 1.50
N ALA A 348 -20.52 -21.97 2.53
CA ALA A 348 -21.33 -23.00 3.17
C ALA A 348 -22.33 -23.64 2.19
N ALA A 349 -22.85 -22.91 1.20
CA ALA A 349 -23.74 -23.45 0.17
C ALA A 349 -23.08 -24.48 -0.76
N VAL A 350 -21.75 -24.46 -0.86
CA VAL A 350 -20.94 -25.48 -1.56
C VAL A 350 -20.23 -26.44 -0.61
N GLY A 351 -20.62 -26.44 0.67
CA GLY A 351 -20.11 -27.33 1.70
C GLY A 351 -18.74 -26.94 2.27
N VAL A 352 -18.23 -25.74 2.05
CA VAL A 352 -16.95 -25.29 2.63
C VAL A 352 -17.20 -24.47 3.89
N ASN A 353 -16.76 -25.00 5.04
CA ASN A 353 -16.94 -24.35 6.33
C ASN A 353 -15.78 -23.40 6.63
N ILE A 354 -16.09 -22.12 6.89
CA ILE A 354 -15.11 -21.15 7.37
C ILE A 354 -15.58 -20.43 8.63
N SER A 355 -14.60 -19.98 9.41
CA SER A 355 -14.81 -19.02 10.50
C SER A 355 -14.17 -17.68 10.14
N VAL A 356 -14.92 -16.59 10.29
CA VAL A 356 -14.42 -15.22 10.14
C VAL A 356 -14.05 -14.70 11.52
N LYS A 357 -12.79 -14.32 11.72
CA LYS A 357 -12.27 -13.87 13.02
C LYS A 357 -11.66 -12.48 12.90
N GLY A 358 -12.28 -11.52 13.57
CA GLY A 358 -11.67 -10.21 13.82
C GLY A 358 -10.52 -10.35 14.83
N GLN A 359 -9.34 -9.86 14.48
CA GLN A 359 -8.14 -9.88 15.31
C GLN A 359 -7.50 -8.49 15.35
N ASP A 360 -6.66 -8.25 16.36
CA ASP A 360 -5.74 -7.11 16.32
C ASP A 360 -4.85 -7.18 15.07
N GLN A 361 -4.65 -6.03 14.43
CA GLN A 361 -3.98 -5.98 13.12
C GLN A 361 -2.55 -6.51 13.17
N GLN A 362 -1.78 -6.10 14.17
CA GLN A 362 -0.38 -6.52 14.30
C GLN A 362 -0.26 -8.00 14.62
N PHE A 363 -1.18 -8.52 15.44
CA PHE A 363 -1.21 -9.94 15.77
C PHE A 363 -1.49 -10.83 14.55
N PHE A 364 -2.50 -10.53 13.72
CA PHE A 364 -2.75 -11.36 12.54
C PHE A 364 -1.65 -11.20 11.47
N MET A 365 -1.06 -10.00 11.32
CA MET A 365 0.11 -9.80 10.46
C MET A 365 1.31 -10.64 10.90
N GLN A 366 1.53 -10.79 12.22
CA GLN A 366 2.56 -11.67 12.75
C GLN A 366 2.32 -13.14 12.38
N ARG A 367 1.08 -13.62 12.48
CA ARG A 367 0.71 -14.99 12.08
C ARG A 367 0.95 -15.23 10.59
N MET A 368 0.59 -14.27 9.73
CA MET A 368 0.83 -14.37 8.30
C MET A 368 2.32 -14.50 7.97
N ARG A 369 3.18 -13.67 8.59
CA ARG A 369 4.64 -13.77 8.45
C ARG A 369 5.19 -15.11 8.95
N ALA A 370 4.60 -15.66 10.01
CA ALA A 370 4.95 -16.96 10.55
C ALA A 370 4.40 -18.15 9.74
N ASN A 371 3.67 -17.89 8.64
CA ASN A 371 3.01 -18.91 7.81
C ASN A 371 1.95 -19.72 8.59
N GLU A 372 1.31 -19.11 9.59
CA GLU A 372 0.35 -19.74 10.52
C GLU A 372 -1.13 -19.40 10.20
N HIS A 373 -1.45 -19.04 8.96
CA HIS A 373 -2.79 -18.67 8.49
C HIS A 373 -3.30 -19.60 7.38
N ASP A 374 -4.62 -19.77 7.28
CA ASP A 374 -5.27 -20.50 6.18
C ASP A 374 -5.54 -19.59 4.98
N ILE A 375 -6.12 -18.41 5.24
CA ILE A 375 -6.60 -17.43 4.25
C ILE A 375 -6.09 -16.05 4.66
N GLY A 376 -5.24 -15.45 3.83
CA GLY A 376 -4.77 -14.08 4.02
C GLY A 376 -5.73 -13.10 3.36
N VAL A 377 -6.19 -12.08 4.09
CA VAL A 377 -7.16 -11.08 3.60
C VAL A 377 -6.58 -9.67 3.68
N TRP A 378 -6.84 -8.86 2.65
CA TRP A 378 -6.61 -7.42 2.70
C TRP A 378 -7.51 -6.65 1.72
N ALA A 379 -7.54 -5.32 1.82
CA ALA A 379 -8.09 -4.47 0.75
C ALA A 379 -7.03 -4.33 -0.36
N ILE A 380 -7.34 -4.69 -1.60
CA ILE A 380 -6.35 -4.76 -2.68
C ILE A 380 -6.24 -3.41 -3.37
N GLY A 381 -5.45 -2.53 -2.79
CA GLY A 381 -4.86 -1.38 -3.49
C GLY A 381 -3.36 -1.58 -3.71
N GLY A 382 -2.70 -0.62 -4.32
CA GLY A 382 -1.33 -0.75 -4.82
C GLY A 382 -1.24 -1.62 -6.08
N SER A 383 -2.30 -1.61 -6.90
CA SER A 383 -2.48 -2.42 -8.10
C SER A 383 -2.35 -1.62 -9.38
N SER A 384 -2.19 -0.29 -9.33
CA SER A 384 -2.01 0.51 -10.54
C SER A 384 -0.65 0.26 -11.18
N GLU A 385 -0.55 0.55 -12.47
CA GLU A 385 0.70 0.50 -13.23
C GLU A 385 1.85 1.28 -12.56
N PRO A 386 1.73 2.59 -12.24
CA PRO A 386 2.82 3.34 -11.61
C PRO A 386 3.16 2.81 -10.21
N TYR A 387 2.16 2.49 -9.39
CA TYR A 387 2.41 1.95 -8.05
C TYR A 387 3.13 0.60 -8.13
N SER A 388 2.71 -0.27 -9.05
CA SER A 388 3.30 -1.61 -9.23
C SER A 388 4.73 -1.52 -9.74
N ARG A 389 5.08 -0.53 -10.58
CA ARG A 389 6.47 -0.30 -10.99
C ARG A 389 7.37 0.10 -9.82
N GLN A 390 6.86 0.94 -8.92
CA GLN A 390 7.59 1.51 -7.77
C GLN A 390 7.70 0.55 -6.58
N ASN A 391 6.75 -0.37 -6.43
CA ASN A 391 6.58 -1.17 -5.22
C ASN A 391 6.60 -2.66 -5.58
N GLU A 392 7.65 -3.09 -6.28
CA GLU A 392 7.93 -4.47 -6.69
C GLU A 392 6.68 -5.35 -6.95
N PRO A 393 6.01 -5.17 -8.10
CA PRO A 393 4.56 -5.38 -8.33
C PRO A 393 3.87 -6.30 -7.31
N ILE A 394 3.70 -5.82 -6.06
CA ILE A 394 3.40 -6.69 -4.91
C ILE A 394 2.08 -7.45 -5.04
N ARG A 395 1.18 -7.00 -5.92
CA ARG A 395 -0.13 -7.61 -6.17
C ARG A 395 -0.12 -8.67 -7.26
N TYR A 396 0.98 -8.81 -7.99
CA TYR A 396 1.08 -9.67 -9.18
C TYR A 396 2.15 -10.74 -9.06
N ARG A 397 2.70 -10.96 -7.87
CA ARG A 397 3.65 -12.02 -7.56
C ARG A 397 3.54 -12.43 -6.09
N PRO A 398 3.99 -13.62 -5.68
CA PRO A 398 4.02 -13.98 -4.27
C PRO A 398 4.80 -12.96 -3.43
N PRO A 399 4.32 -12.60 -2.23
CA PRO A 399 3.17 -13.20 -1.55
C PRO A 399 1.81 -12.49 -1.76
N TRP A 400 1.61 -11.87 -2.93
CA TRP A 400 0.43 -11.06 -3.34
C TRP A 400 0.14 -9.85 -2.43
N HIS A 401 1.15 -9.46 -1.66
CA HIS A 401 1.22 -8.30 -0.78
C HIS A 401 2.69 -8.16 -0.31
N TRP A 402 2.94 -7.24 0.60
CA TRP A 402 4.24 -7.05 1.23
C TRP A 402 4.74 -8.33 1.93
N PRO A 403 6.06 -8.58 1.95
CA PRO A 403 6.65 -9.65 2.77
C PRO A 403 6.31 -9.50 4.27
N THR A 404 6.03 -8.28 4.73
CA THR A 404 5.59 -8.01 6.10
C THR A 404 4.12 -8.37 6.36
N THR A 405 3.32 -8.55 5.31
CA THR A 405 1.87 -8.86 5.36
C THR A 405 1.51 -9.90 4.28
N PRO A 406 2.16 -11.08 4.25
CA PRO A 406 2.09 -11.99 3.11
C PRO A 406 0.74 -12.72 3.05
N LEU A 407 -0.05 -12.52 1.98
CA LEU A 407 -1.38 -13.13 1.89
C LEU A 407 -1.32 -14.62 1.54
N GLY A 408 -0.44 -15.00 0.62
CA GLY A 408 -0.27 -16.39 0.21
C GLY A 408 1.15 -16.68 -0.26
N GLY A 409 1.69 -17.85 0.08
CA GLY A 409 3.03 -18.27 -0.34
C GLY A 409 4.22 -17.53 0.31
N PRO A 410 4.22 -17.17 1.61
CA PRO A 410 5.39 -16.52 2.24
C PRO A 410 6.69 -17.33 2.11
N LEU A 411 6.62 -18.67 2.13
CA LEU A 411 7.83 -19.49 2.00
C LEU A 411 8.36 -19.57 0.56
N TRP A 412 7.54 -19.27 -0.45
CA TRP A 412 8.02 -19.08 -1.82
C TRP A 412 8.84 -17.80 -1.92
N ARG A 413 8.36 -16.71 -1.28
CA ARG A 413 9.13 -15.46 -1.20
C ARG A 413 10.45 -15.66 -0.45
N GLN A 414 10.44 -16.36 0.69
CA GLN A 414 11.68 -16.70 1.40
C GLN A 414 12.66 -17.51 0.55
N TRP A 415 12.16 -18.44 -0.28
CA TRP A 415 13.01 -19.20 -1.20
C TRP A 415 13.67 -18.30 -2.25
N LEU A 416 12.92 -17.35 -2.81
CA LEU A 416 13.48 -16.36 -3.73
C LEU A 416 14.54 -15.49 -3.04
N ASP A 417 14.21 -14.92 -1.88
CA ASP A 417 15.05 -13.96 -1.16
C ASP A 417 16.36 -14.57 -0.62
N THR A 418 16.42 -15.90 -0.54
CA THR A 418 17.59 -16.63 -0.02
C THR A 418 18.30 -17.47 -1.09
N ASP A 419 18.02 -17.22 -2.38
CA ASP A 419 18.57 -17.99 -3.51
C ASP A 419 18.39 -19.52 -3.32
N GLY A 420 17.24 -19.91 -2.76
CA GLY A 420 16.85 -21.28 -2.49
C GLY A 420 17.48 -21.95 -1.26
N VAL A 421 18.17 -21.20 -0.40
CA VAL A 421 18.74 -21.73 0.85
C VAL A 421 17.66 -22.03 1.90
N GLU A 422 16.65 -21.18 2.01
CA GLU A 422 15.51 -21.35 2.93
C GLU A 422 14.18 -21.36 2.17
N GLY A 423 13.07 -21.55 2.88
CA GLY A 423 11.73 -21.54 2.27
C GLY A 423 11.36 -22.83 1.52
N VAL A 424 10.42 -22.70 0.59
CA VAL A 424 9.89 -23.81 -0.23
C VAL A 424 10.09 -23.47 -1.69
N GLU A 425 10.65 -24.40 -2.47
CA GLU A 425 10.80 -24.20 -3.90
C GLU A 425 9.41 -24.02 -4.57
N PRO A 426 9.19 -22.92 -5.30
CA PRO A 426 7.92 -22.65 -5.94
C PRO A 426 7.76 -23.43 -7.26
N PRO A 427 6.52 -23.64 -7.74
CA PRO A 427 6.29 -24.24 -9.04
C PRO A 427 6.80 -23.35 -10.18
N ASP A 428 7.04 -23.94 -11.36
CA ASP A 428 7.64 -23.24 -12.50
C ASP A 428 6.85 -21.99 -12.94
N ILE A 429 5.52 -22.02 -12.86
CA ILE A 429 4.67 -20.86 -13.20
C ILE A 429 4.91 -19.65 -12.29
N ILE A 430 5.32 -19.88 -11.04
CA ILE A 430 5.65 -18.79 -10.11
C ILE A 430 7.05 -18.24 -10.41
N LYS A 431 7.99 -19.10 -10.81
CA LYS A 431 9.31 -18.65 -11.29
C LYS A 431 9.19 -17.83 -12.57
N GLU A 432 8.38 -18.29 -13.52
CA GLU A 432 8.02 -17.53 -14.73
C GLU A 432 7.39 -16.18 -14.38
N LEU A 433 6.42 -16.16 -13.45
CA LEU A 433 5.78 -14.91 -13.01
C LEU A 433 6.79 -13.92 -12.44
N TRP A 434 7.77 -14.38 -11.65
CA TRP A 434 8.84 -13.52 -11.17
C TRP A 434 9.70 -12.98 -12.30
N ASP A 435 10.16 -13.84 -13.22
CA ASP A 435 10.96 -13.42 -14.36
C ASP A 435 10.24 -12.35 -15.19
N VAL A 436 8.95 -12.57 -15.49
CA VAL A 436 8.10 -11.61 -16.21
C VAL A 436 8.00 -10.29 -15.45
N THR A 437 7.76 -10.32 -14.14
CA THR A 437 7.62 -9.09 -13.33
C THR A 437 8.92 -8.29 -13.24
N VAL A 438 10.06 -8.97 -13.10
CA VAL A 438 11.38 -8.33 -13.05
C VAL A 438 11.74 -7.73 -14.40
N GLU A 439 11.53 -8.46 -15.50
CA GLU A 439 11.78 -7.95 -16.85
C GLU A 439 10.86 -6.76 -17.16
N TRP A 440 9.58 -6.81 -16.78
CA TRP A 440 8.63 -5.72 -16.97
C TRP A 440 9.07 -4.42 -16.28
N GLN A 441 9.58 -4.49 -15.05
CA GLN A 441 10.12 -3.31 -14.36
C GLN A 441 11.37 -2.76 -15.06
N GLN A 442 12.22 -3.64 -15.60
CA GLN A 442 13.46 -3.29 -16.31
C GLN A 442 13.23 -2.73 -17.72
N GLU A 443 12.02 -2.83 -18.26
CA GLU A 443 11.69 -2.22 -19.54
C GLU A 443 11.30 -0.73 -19.39
N PRO A 444 11.74 0.16 -20.31
CA PRO A 444 11.28 1.54 -20.34
C PRO A 444 9.77 1.63 -20.50
N PHE A 445 9.17 2.60 -19.82
CA PHE A 445 7.73 2.80 -19.81
C PHE A 445 7.13 2.91 -21.23
N GLY A 446 6.10 2.10 -21.50
CA GLY A 446 5.29 2.16 -22.72
C GLY A 446 5.92 1.56 -23.98
N THR A 447 7.06 0.86 -23.90
CA THR A 447 7.61 0.11 -25.06
C THR A 447 6.71 -1.09 -25.41
N ASP A 448 6.87 -1.64 -26.62
CA ASP A 448 6.10 -2.84 -27.03
C ASP A 448 6.40 -4.03 -26.09
N ARG A 449 7.67 -4.22 -25.70
CA ARG A 449 8.07 -5.29 -24.77
C ARG A 449 7.50 -5.07 -23.38
N TYR A 450 7.49 -3.82 -22.89
CA TYR A 450 6.85 -3.45 -21.64
C TYR A 450 5.35 -3.80 -21.65
N ASN A 451 4.64 -3.49 -22.73
CA ASN A 451 3.22 -3.81 -22.85
C ASN A 451 2.97 -5.32 -22.96
N GLU A 452 3.80 -6.06 -23.70
CA GLU A 452 3.71 -7.53 -23.81
C GLU A 452 3.88 -8.20 -22.43
N LEU A 453 4.93 -7.83 -21.70
CA LEU A 453 5.20 -8.36 -20.36
C LEU A 453 4.13 -7.95 -19.35
N GLY A 454 3.62 -6.71 -19.45
CA GLY A 454 2.54 -6.22 -18.62
C GLY A 454 1.27 -7.05 -18.79
N TYR A 455 0.90 -7.34 -20.04
CA TYR A 455 -0.21 -8.24 -20.34
C TYR A 455 0.04 -9.65 -19.79
N GLN A 456 1.21 -10.24 -20.07
CA GLN A 456 1.55 -11.60 -19.60
C GLN A 456 1.48 -11.71 -18.06
N MET A 457 1.97 -10.70 -17.33
CA MET A 457 1.87 -10.63 -15.88
C MET A 457 0.40 -10.65 -15.41
N LEU A 458 -0.47 -9.86 -16.03
CA LEU A 458 -1.89 -9.80 -15.67
C LEU A 458 -2.62 -11.10 -16.05
N GLU A 459 -2.32 -11.66 -17.23
CA GLU A 459 -2.88 -12.92 -17.73
C GLU A 459 -2.56 -14.07 -16.79
N ILE A 460 -1.28 -14.27 -16.43
CA ILE A 460 -0.88 -15.34 -15.49
C ILE A 460 -1.64 -15.23 -14.16
N ASN A 461 -1.81 -14.02 -13.61
CA ASN A 461 -2.54 -13.82 -12.36
C ASN A 461 -4.04 -14.09 -12.52
N ALA A 462 -4.65 -13.64 -13.62
CA ALA A 462 -6.07 -13.85 -13.92
C ALA A 462 -6.39 -15.33 -14.11
N GLU A 463 -5.62 -16.03 -14.95
CA GLU A 463 -5.84 -17.44 -15.28
C GLU A 463 -5.71 -18.36 -14.07
N ASN A 464 -4.77 -18.06 -13.16
CA ASN A 464 -4.47 -18.89 -12.01
C ASN A 464 -5.29 -18.55 -10.75
N ALA A 465 -5.96 -17.39 -10.72
CA ALA A 465 -6.75 -16.93 -9.58
C ALA A 465 -5.99 -16.97 -8.23
N TRP A 466 -4.71 -16.59 -8.23
CA TRP A 466 -3.88 -16.58 -7.01
C TRP A 466 -4.37 -15.61 -5.95
N LEU A 467 -5.01 -14.52 -6.38
CA LEU A 467 -5.68 -13.56 -5.53
C LEU A 467 -7.15 -13.48 -5.99
N ILE A 468 -8.09 -13.74 -5.08
CA ILE A 468 -9.52 -13.72 -5.36
C ILE A 468 -10.11 -12.45 -4.76
N GLY A 469 -10.90 -11.74 -5.56
CA GLY A 469 -11.50 -10.45 -5.21
C GLY A 469 -13.01 -10.53 -5.10
N THR A 470 -13.61 -9.48 -4.58
CA THR A 470 -15.07 -9.37 -4.40
C THR A 470 -15.63 -8.26 -5.27
N VAL A 471 -15.44 -7.01 -4.87
CA VAL A 471 -15.89 -5.81 -5.58
C VAL A 471 -14.75 -4.80 -5.53
N GLY A 472 -14.36 -4.26 -6.68
CA GLY A 472 -13.34 -3.21 -6.79
C GLY A 472 -13.90 -1.93 -7.39
N LEU A 473 -13.04 -0.93 -7.54
CA LEU A 473 -13.37 0.37 -8.14
C LEU A 473 -14.56 1.07 -7.45
N VAL A 474 -14.74 0.83 -6.15
CA VAL A 474 -15.80 1.47 -5.36
C VAL A 474 -15.43 2.94 -5.17
N PRO A 475 -16.31 3.90 -5.52
CA PRO A 475 -16.01 5.31 -5.36
C PRO A 475 -15.70 5.66 -3.91
N ARG A 476 -14.67 6.47 -3.73
CA ARG A 476 -14.23 6.91 -2.42
C ARG A 476 -15.01 8.11 -1.95
N VAL A 477 -15.49 8.04 -0.71
CA VAL A 477 -16.14 9.17 -0.04
C VAL A 477 -15.09 10.18 0.43
N SER A 478 -15.32 11.44 0.14
CA SER A 478 -14.62 12.55 0.78
C SER A 478 -15.60 13.59 1.30
N ILE A 479 -15.17 14.35 2.30
CA ILE A 479 -15.79 15.61 2.71
C ILE A 479 -14.77 16.73 2.55
N ILE A 480 -15.20 17.87 2.04
CA ILE A 480 -14.37 19.07 1.91
C ILE A 480 -15.20 20.27 2.35
N SER A 481 -14.67 21.07 3.28
CA SER A 481 -15.30 22.30 3.75
C SER A 481 -15.58 23.24 2.57
N ASN A 482 -16.75 23.88 2.58
CA ASN A 482 -17.14 24.84 1.55
C ASN A 482 -16.29 26.13 1.58
N THR A 483 -15.42 26.30 2.57
CA THR A 483 -14.43 27.39 2.61
C THR A 483 -13.16 27.07 1.82
N VAL A 484 -12.90 25.80 1.49
CA VAL A 484 -11.68 25.39 0.79
C VAL A 484 -11.84 25.62 -0.70
N ARG A 485 -10.77 26.07 -1.36
CA ARG A 485 -10.70 26.35 -2.79
C ARG A 485 -9.46 25.68 -3.38
N ASN A 486 -9.44 25.50 -4.70
CA ASN A 486 -8.42 24.72 -5.44
C ASN A 486 -8.28 23.25 -5.01
N HIS A 487 -9.26 22.72 -4.28
CA HIS A 487 -9.32 21.31 -3.93
C HIS A 487 -9.77 20.45 -5.12
N PRO A 488 -9.42 19.15 -5.15
CA PRO A 488 -9.82 18.19 -6.16
C PRO A 488 -11.33 18.15 -6.37
N THR A 489 -11.74 18.01 -7.61
CA THR A 489 -13.11 17.79 -8.10
C THR A 489 -13.49 16.31 -8.06
N GLU A 490 -14.76 16.00 -8.33
CA GLU A 490 -15.26 14.61 -8.35
C GLU A 490 -14.64 13.77 -9.49
N GLU A 491 -14.05 14.40 -10.50
CA GLU A 491 -13.35 13.71 -11.60
C GLU A 491 -11.93 13.28 -11.21
N ASP A 492 -11.35 13.91 -10.17
CA ASP A 492 -10.01 13.59 -9.70
C ASP A 492 -9.99 12.28 -8.90
N ILE A 493 -9.01 11.44 -9.20
CA ILE A 493 -8.82 10.15 -8.54
C ILE A 493 -8.38 10.38 -7.09
N LEU A 494 -9.07 9.72 -6.16
CA LEU A 494 -8.66 9.66 -4.76
C LEU A 494 -8.43 8.19 -4.41
N SER A 495 -7.19 7.75 -4.62
CA SER A 495 -6.81 6.35 -4.46
C SER A 495 -5.42 6.20 -3.84
N ILE A 496 -5.21 5.07 -3.16
CA ILE A 496 -3.91 4.69 -2.57
C ILE A 496 -2.80 4.66 -3.62
N GLU A 497 -3.18 4.39 -4.86
CA GLU A 497 -2.30 4.39 -6.04
C GLU A 497 -1.58 5.72 -6.26
N TYR A 498 -2.15 6.83 -5.79
CA TYR A 498 -1.63 8.18 -5.94
C TYR A 498 -1.41 8.85 -4.59
N ASP A 499 -1.03 8.07 -3.58
CA ASP A 499 -0.69 8.58 -2.26
C ASP A 499 -1.81 9.42 -1.64
N MET A 500 -3.09 9.01 -1.80
CA MET A 500 -4.30 9.73 -1.33
C MET A 500 -4.28 10.29 0.11
N TRP A 501 -3.33 9.86 0.94
CA TRP A 501 -3.03 10.36 2.27
C TRP A 501 -2.51 11.80 2.22
N THR A 502 -1.86 12.17 1.11
CA THR A 502 -1.50 13.52 0.72
C THR A 502 -2.46 13.95 -0.39
N TYR A 503 -3.42 14.82 -0.06
CA TYR A 503 -4.34 15.28 -1.10
C TYR A 503 -3.57 16.02 -2.19
N HIS A 504 -3.96 15.76 -3.44
CA HIS A 504 -3.26 16.27 -4.61
C HIS A 504 -3.06 17.80 -4.55
N LEU A 505 -1.79 18.20 -4.59
CA LEU A 505 -1.33 19.59 -4.62
C LEU A 505 -1.93 20.48 -3.51
N MET A 506 -2.05 19.99 -2.27
CA MET A 506 -2.56 20.79 -1.14
C MET A 506 -1.90 22.16 -0.97
N GLN A 507 -0.64 22.34 -1.38
CA GLN A 507 0.06 23.62 -1.27
C GLN A 507 -0.64 24.77 -2.00
N GLN A 508 -1.43 24.49 -3.04
CA GLN A 508 -2.20 25.51 -3.78
C GLN A 508 -3.64 25.67 -3.27
N TRP A 509 -4.04 24.98 -2.21
CA TRP A 509 -5.36 25.15 -1.62
C TRP A 509 -5.39 26.42 -0.77
N TRP A 510 -6.51 27.14 -0.78
CA TRP A 510 -6.70 28.32 0.05
C TRP A 510 -8.08 28.29 0.74
N ILE A 511 -8.20 29.04 1.83
CA ILE A 511 -9.40 29.11 2.67
C ILE A 511 -10.05 30.46 2.46
N GLU A 512 -11.30 30.47 1.99
CA GLU A 512 -12.14 31.66 1.89
C GLU A 512 -12.66 32.04 3.28
N ALA A 513 -12.50 33.33 3.62
CA ALA A 513 -12.80 33.89 4.93
C ALA A 513 -14.29 34.13 5.19
#